data_AF-A0A5C1YHE9-F1
#
_entry.id   AF-A0A5C1YHE9-F1
#
_cell.length_a   1.000
_cell.length_b   1.000
_cell.length_c   1.000
_cell.angle_alpha   90.00
_cell.angle_beta   90.00
_cell.angle_gamma   90.00
#
_symmetry.space_group_name_H-M   'P 1'
#
loop_
_entity.id
_entity.type
_entity.pdbx_description
1 polymer ?
#
loop_
_entity_poly.entity_id
_entity_poly.type
_entity_poly.pdbx_seq_one_letter_code
_entity_poly.pdbx_strand_id
1 'polypeptide(L)'
;MPSRARPKPTATIVLAVAVGLLAIGAWVATLLVPNPQPPTVEAATAKVTAHLDRIEGTLPAAIVLDRSEEITRAACPLDGRGDQADVRRVVGIDPAFDRVGWSAGLSEAFSEADGWVVRVTALESRENLDIRIVGRDLIVIELTARGGDEQARIEMRSTSECSRAG
;
A
#
# COMPACT_ATOMS: atom_id res chain seq x y z
N MET A 1 -6.48 35.82 54.26
CA MET A 1 -6.60 34.36 54.49
C MET A 1 -7.35 33.75 53.31
N PRO A 2 -6.77 32.82 52.55
CA PRO A 2 -7.40 32.26 51.35
C PRO A 2 -8.52 31.26 51.71
N SER A 3 -9.72 31.50 51.19
CA SER A 3 -10.88 30.62 51.33
C SER A 3 -10.67 29.35 50.49
N ARG A 4 -10.44 28.21 51.14
CA ARG A 4 -10.45 26.90 50.48
C ARG A 4 -11.90 26.53 50.17
N ALA A 5 -12.31 26.71 48.92
CA ALA A 5 -13.57 26.17 48.42
C ALA A 5 -13.55 24.63 48.56
N ARG A 6 -14.41 24.07 49.41
CA ARG A 6 -14.66 22.62 49.43
C ARG A 6 -15.31 22.24 48.10
N PRO A 7 -14.72 21.31 47.31
CA PRO A 7 -15.40 20.81 46.13
C PRO A 7 -16.71 20.13 46.57
N LYS A 8 -17.83 20.61 46.04
CA LYS A 8 -19.15 20.00 46.28
C LYS A 8 -19.14 18.59 45.67
N PRO A 9 -19.60 17.56 46.40
CA PRO A 9 -19.52 16.15 45.96
C PRO A 9 -20.20 15.89 44.61
N THR A 10 -21.18 16.72 44.24
CA THR A 10 -21.85 16.70 42.93
C THR A 10 -20.92 16.99 41.77
N ALA A 11 -19.93 17.87 41.90
CA ALA A 11 -18.97 18.17 40.83
C ALA A 11 -18.05 16.98 40.53
N THR A 12 -17.65 16.25 41.57
CA THR A 12 -16.81 15.05 41.45
C THR A 12 -17.56 13.88 40.82
N ILE A 13 -18.85 13.71 41.14
CA ILE A 13 -19.70 12.66 40.57
C ILE A 13 -19.94 12.91 39.08
N VAL A 14 -20.26 14.15 38.67
CA VAL A 14 -20.48 14.48 37.26
C VAL A 14 -19.22 14.25 36.42
N LEU A 15 -18.05 14.62 36.95
CA LEU A 15 -16.78 14.39 36.27
C LEU A 15 -16.47 12.89 36.13
N ALA A 16 -16.70 12.10 37.18
CA ALA A 16 -16.49 10.65 37.14
C ALA A 16 -17.42 9.95 36.12
N VAL A 17 -18.68 10.38 36.04
CA VAL A 17 -19.64 9.87 35.04
C VAL A 17 -19.21 10.26 33.62
N ALA A 18 -18.77 11.51 33.41
CA ALA A 18 -18.30 11.98 32.10
C ALA A 18 -17.06 11.21 31.62
N VAL A 19 -16.09 10.97 32.51
CA VAL A 19 -14.89 10.16 32.21
C VAL A 19 -15.28 8.70 31.94
N GLY A 20 -16.21 8.13 32.73
CA GLY A 20 -16.72 6.79 32.50
C GLY A 20 -17.38 6.62 31.14
N LEU A 21 -18.22 7.58 30.73
CA LEU A 21 -18.86 7.59 29.41
C LEU A 21 -17.85 7.74 28.26
N LEU A 22 -16.82 8.57 28.42
CA LEU A 22 -15.72 8.69 27.46
C LEU A 22 -14.93 7.40 27.32
N ALA A 23 -14.62 6.73 28.43
CA ALA A 23 -13.91 5.45 28.42
C ALA A 23 -14.74 4.36 27.72
N ILE A 24 -16.05 4.29 28.00
CA ILE A 24 -16.97 3.36 27.33
C ILE A 24 -17.07 3.70 25.84
N GLY A 25 -17.21 4.97 25.48
CA GLY A 25 -17.27 5.42 24.09
C GLY A 25 -16.00 5.07 23.30
N ALA A 26 -14.82 5.28 23.91
CA ALA A 26 -13.54 4.88 23.32
C ALA A 26 -13.42 3.35 23.16
N TRP A 27 -13.88 2.58 24.15
CA TRP A 27 -13.90 1.12 24.08
C TRP A 27 -14.83 0.58 22.98
N VAL A 28 -16.03 1.13 22.87
CA VAL A 28 -16.98 0.77 21.81
C VAL A 28 -16.44 1.15 20.44
N ALA A 29 -15.78 2.31 20.33
CA ALA A 29 -15.10 2.72 19.09
C ALA A 29 -13.98 1.73 18.70
N THR A 30 -13.19 1.22 19.65
CA THR A 30 -12.16 0.20 19.37
C THR A 30 -12.74 -1.15 18.97
N LEU A 31 -13.89 -1.56 19.51
CA LEU A 31 -14.57 -2.82 19.14
C LEU A 31 -15.25 -2.75 17.77
N LEU A 32 -15.59 -1.54 17.32
CA LEU A 32 -16.19 -1.28 16.01
C LEU A 32 -15.16 -1.02 14.91
N VAL A 33 -13.86 -1.00 15.21
CA VAL A 33 -12.82 -0.93 14.17
C VAL A 33 -12.90 -2.23 13.38
N PRO A 34 -13.35 -2.20 12.11
CA PRO A 34 -13.43 -3.41 11.30
C PRO A 34 -12.04 -4.03 11.25
N ASN A 35 -11.93 -5.34 11.46
CA ASN A 35 -10.66 -6.05 11.27
C ASN A 35 -10.15 -5.68 9.87
N PRO A 36 -9.00 -4.98 9.75
CA PRO A 36 -8.55 -4.39 8.48
C PRO A 36 -8.24 -5.46 7.43
N GLN A 37 -8.24 -6.74 7.81
CA GLN A 37 -7.87 -7.83 6.94
C GLN A 37 -8.90 -8.14 5.87
N PRO A 38 -8.43 -8.41 4.64
CA PRO A 38 -9.29 -8.76 3.53
C PRO A 38 -10.02 -10.08 3.82
N PRO A 39 -11.33 -10.16 3.53
CA PRO A 39 -12.12 -11.34 3.80
C PRO A 39 -11.71 -12.53 2.93
N THR A 40 -11.14 -12.29 1.75
CA THR A 40 -10.66 -13.33 0.83
C THR A 40 -9.35 -12.92 0.16
N VAL A 41 -8.63 -13.90 -0.39
CA VAL A 41 -7.39 -13.64 -1.15
C VAL A 41 -7.68 -12.79 -2.39
N GLU A 42 -8.84 -12.94 -3.03
CA GLU A 42 -9.23 -12.14 -4.19
C GLU A 42 -9.40 -10.66 -3.85
N ALA A 43 -9.97 -10.34 -2.68
CA ALA A 43 -10.07 -8.96 -2.22
C ALA A 43 -8.69 -8.36 -1.94
N ALA A 44 -7.78 -9.16 -1.38
CA ALA A 44 -6.39 -8.76 -1.15
C ALA A 44 -5.65 -8.53 -2.48
N THR A 45 -5.81 -9.45 -3.45
CA THR A 45 -5.23 -9.35 -4.80
C THR A 45 -5.77 -8.14 -5.53
N ALA A 46 -7.08 -7.87 -5.48
CA ALA A 46 -7.68 -6.73 -6.17
C ALA A 46 -7.07 -5.39 -5.74
N LYS A 47 -6.72 -5.25 -4.46
CA LYS A 47 -6.03 -4.08 -3.94
C LYS A 47 -4.64 -3.94 -4.57
N VAL A 48 -3.85 -5.02 -4.62
CA VAL A 48 -2.53 -5.02 -5.27
C VAL A 48 -2.66 -4.69 -6.76
N THR A 49 -3.57 -5.35 -7.47
CA THR A 49 -3.84 -5.12 -8.90
C THR A 49 -4.21 -3.66 -9.15
N ALA A 50 -5.04 -3.03 -8.30
CA ALA A 50 -5.39 -1.62 -8.44
C ALA A 50 -4.17 -0.68 -8.31
N HIS A 51 -3.20 -1.03 -7.46
CA HIS A 51 -1.95 -0.27 -7.38
C HIS A 51 -1.06 -0.48 -8.60
N LEU A 52 -0.96 -1.70 -9.12
CA LEU A 52 -0.23 -1.96 -10.37
C LEU A 52 -0.88 -1.24 -11.57
N ASP A 53 -2.21 -1.24 -11.65
CA ASP A 53 -2.98 -0.50 -12.66
C ASP A 53 -2.71 1.00 -12.55
N ARG A 54 -2.57 1.54 -11.34
CA ARG A 54 -2.21 2.94 -11.13
C ARG A 54 -0.82 3.26 -11.69
N ILE A 55 0.16 2.37 -11.52
CA ILE A 55 1.51 2.56 -12.07
C ILE A 55 1.48 2.45 -13.58
N GLU A 56 0.83 1.43 -14.12
CA GLU A 56 0.65 1.26 -15.57
C GLU A 56 -0.07 2.47 -16.19
N GLY A 57 -1.03 3.06 -15.49
CA GLY A 57 -1.72 4.29 -15.90
C GLY A 57 -0.84 5.54 -15.96
N THR A 58 0.39 5.50 -15.45
CA THR A 58 1.38 6.57 -15.65
C THR A 58 2.15 6.44 -16.97
N LEU A 59 2.03 5.29 -17.65
CA LEU A 59 2.63 5.06 -18.95
C LEU A 59 1.70 5.58 -20.05
N PRO A 60 2.22 6.30 -21.06
CA PRO A 60 1.44 6.64 -22.24
C PRO A 60 0.97 5.37 -22.96
N ALA A 61 -0.32 5.23 -23.25
CA ALA A 61 -0.85 4.01 -23.90
C ALA A 61 -0.17 3.70 -25.25
N ALA A 62 0.33 4.72 -25.97
CA ALA A 62 1.00 4.57 -27.25
C ALA A 62 2.36 3.84 -27.19
N ILE A 63 3.00 3.78 -26.02
CA ILE A 63 4.30 3.13 -25.85
C ILE A 63 4.19 1.69 -25.36
N VAL A 64 2.99 1.23 -24.97
CA VAL A 64 2.77 -0.11 -24.44
C VAL A 64 2.60 -1.08 -25.62
N LEU A 65 3.48 -2.07 -25.70
CA LEU A 65 3.53 -3.04 -26.79
C LEU A 65 2.83 -4.34 -26.41
N ASP A 66 3.07 -4.83 -25.20
CA ASP A 66 2.42 -6.02 -24.66
C ASP A 66 2.28 -5.97 -23.14
N ARG A 67 1.45 -6.88 -22.62
CA ARG A 67 1.21 -7.07 -21.20
C ARG A 67 1.05 -8.55 -20.90
N SER A 68 1.67 -8.97 -19.80
CA SER A 68 1.37 -10.26 -19.15
C SER A 68 1.24 -10.07 -17.64
N GLU A 69 0.39 -10.88 -17.03
CA GLU A 69 0.15 -10.87 -15.58
C GLU A 69 0.03 -12.31 -15.09
N GLU A 70 0.70 -12.60 -13.99
CA GLU A 70 0.71 -13.89 -13.32
C GLU A 70 0.35 -13.65 -11.84
N ILE A 71 -0.61 -14.44 -11.35
CA ILE A 71 -1.05 -14.40 -9.95
C ILE A 71 -0.86 -15.79 -9.37
N THR A 72 0.06 -15.91 -8.42
CA THR A 72 0.35 -17.18 -7.73
C THR A 72 -0.18 -17.13 -6.30
N ARG A 73 -1.03 -18.08 -5.93
CA ARG A 73 -1.53 -18.21 -4.55
C ARG A 73 -0.59 -19.08 -3.72
N ALA A 74 -0.37 -18.67 -2.48
CA ALA A 74 0.39 -19.43 -1.50
C ALA A 74 -0.23 -19.29 -0.12
N ALA A 75 0.05 -20.26 0.76
CA ALA A 75 -0.31 -20.15 2.17
C ALA A 75 0.36 -18.91 2.77
N CYS A 76 -0.38 -18.16 3.60
CA CYS A 76 0.22 -17.05 4.33
C CYS A 76 1.29 -17.57 5.30
N PRO A 77 2.46 -16.91 5.40
CA PRO A 77 3.52 -17.29 6.34
C PRO A 77 3.18 -16.99 7.81
N LEU A 78 2.07 -16.29 8.08
CA LEU A 78 1.60 -15.98 9.43
C LEU A 78 0.60 -17.04 9.89
N ASP A 79 0.90 -17.67 11.02
CA ASP A 79 0.03 -18.69 11.61
C ASP A 79 -1.39 -18.18 11.86
N GLY A 80 -2.38 -19.02 11.54
CA GLY A 80 -3.80 -18.69 11.71
C GLY A 80 -4.37 -17.71 10.67
N ARG A 81 -3.68 -17.52 9.54
CA ARG A 81 -4.17 -16.76 8.39
C ARG A 81 -4.54 -17.68 7.22
N GLY A 82 -5.31 -17.15 6.28
CA GLY A 82 -5.66 -17.83 5.05
C GLY A 82 -4.52 -17.78 4.03
N ASP A 83 -4.88 -17.57 2.76
CA ASP A 83 -3.92 -17.47 1.66
C ASP A 83 -3.47 -16.03 1.42
N GLN A 84 -2.33 -15.90 0.73
CA GLN A 84 -1.83 -14.67 0.11
C GLN A 84 -1.59 -14.91 -1.39
N ALA A 85 -1.43 -13.82 -2.15
CA ALA A 85 -1.11 -13.87 -3.57
C ALA A 85 0.19 -13.12 -3.87
N ASP A 86 1.05 -13.71 -4.69
CA ASP A 86 2.14 -13.02 -5.38
C ASP A 86 1.61 -12.58 -6.75
N VAL A 87 1.66 -11.28 -7.03
CA VAL A 87 1.22 -10.69 -8.28
C VAL A 87 2.44 -10.19 -9.02
N ARG A 88 2.66 -10.72 -10.22
CA ARG A 88 3.71 -10.31 -11.13
C ARG A 88 3.09 -9.79 -12.42
N ARG A 89 3.41 -8.57 -12.81
CA ARG A 89 2.99 -7.98 -14.09
C ARG A 89 4.22 -7.56 -14.88
N VAL A 90 4.24 -7.92 -16.16
CA VAL A 90 5.29 -7.52 -17.09
C VAL A 90 4.65 -6.73 -18.21
N VAL A 91 5.14 -5.51 -18.42
CA VAL A 91 4.71 -4.63 -19.50
C VAL A 91 5.89 -4.45 -20.45
N GLY A 92 5.69 -4.88 -21.69
CA GLY A 92 6.58 -4.58 -22.79
C GLY A 92 6.32 -3.16 -23.30
N ILE A 93 7.37 -2.36 -23.41
CA ILE A 93 7.30 -0.95 -23.83
C ILE A 93 8.27 -0.65 -24.97
N ASP A 94 8.00 0.43 -25.70
CA ASP A 94 8.89 0.96 -26.74
C ASP A 94 10.32 1.14 -26.17
N PRO A 95 11.36 0.58 -26.83
CA PRO A 95 12.73 0.65 -26.34
C PRO A 95 13.27 2.10 -26.21
N ALA A 96 12.76 3.02 -27.03
CA ALA A 96 13.14 4.44 -27.04
C ALA A 96 12.44 5.26 -25.95
N PHE A 97 11.51 4.67 -25.18
CA PHE A 97 10.84 5.38 -24.10
C PHE A 97 11.82 5.80 -22.98
N ASP A 98 11.71 7.05 -22.55
CA ASP A 98 12.52 7.60 -21.45
C ASP A 98 12.06 7.07 -20.09
N ARG A 99 12.55 5.88 -19.75
CA ARG A 99 12.30 5.21 -18.46
C ARG A 99 12.82 6.02 -17.27
N VAL A 100 13.92 6.76 -17.45
CA VAL A 100 14.53 7.56 -16.38
C VAL A 100 13.63 8.74 -16.06
N GLY A 101 13.23 9.51 -17.07
CA GLY A 101 12.28 10.61 -16.92
C GLY A 101 10.94 10.15 -16.36
N TRP A 102 10.40 9.04 -16.87
CA TRP A 102 9.17 8.43 -16.32
C TRP A 102 9.31 8.06 -14.84
N SER A 103 10.41 7.40 -14.45
CA SER A 103 10.62 6.99 -13.06
C SER A 103 10.71 8.16 -12.09
N ALA A 104 11.24 9.30 -12.53
CA ALA A 104 11.29 10.53 -11.73
C ALA A 104 9.88 11.09 -11.45
N GLY A 105 8.97 10.96 -12.43
CA GLY A 105 7.57 11.36 -12.32
C GLY A 105 6.72 10.48 -11.40
N LEU A 106 7.18 9.27 -11.04
CA LEU A 106 6.43 8.39 -10.13
C LEU A 106 6.22 9.00 -8.74
N SER A 107 7.11 9.86 -8.29
CA SER A 107 6.98 10.57 -7.00
C SER A 107 5.78 11.52 -6.96
N GLU A 108 5.32 12.02 -8.11
CA GLU A 108 4.12 12.85 -8.19
C GLU A 108 2.85 11.99 -8.14
N ALA A 109 2.85 10.85 -8.83
CA ALA A 109 1.74 9.90 -8.81
C ALA A 109 1.58 9.18 -7.46
N PHE A 110 2.69 9.01 -6.73
CA PHE A 110 2.81 8.37 -5.43
C PHE A 110 3.46 9.32 -4.43
N SER A 111 2.72 10.37 -4.06
CA SER A 111 3.23 11.46 -3.22
C SER A 111 3.47 11.05 -1.76
N GLU A 112 4.50 11.61 -1.14
CA GLU A 112 4.76 11.46 0.30
C GLU A 112 3.61 12.02 1.16
N ALA A 113 2.92 13.06 0.67
CA ALA A 113 1.76 13.64 1.34
C ALA A 113 0.61 12.63 1.47
N ASP A 114 0.47 11.72 0.51
CA ASP A 114 -0.51 10.62 0.53
C ASP A 114 -0.01 9.38 1.29
N GLY A 115 1.20 9.45 1.86
CA GLY A 115 1.81 8.37 2.62
C GLY A 115 2.55 7.34 1.78
N TRP A 116 3.09 7.73 0.62
CA TRP A 116 3.89 6.87 -0.23
C TRP A 116 5.37 7.25 -0.20
N VAL A 117 6.25 6.28 -0.40
CA VAL A 117 7.69 6.51 -0.57
C VAL A 117 8.13 5.80 -1.84
N VAL A 118 8.74 6.56 -2.76
CA VAL A 118 9.32 6.03 -4.00
C VAL A 118 10.84 6.09 -3.88
N ARG A 119 11.53 4.97 -4.11
CA ARG A 119 12.99 4.89 -4.18
C ARG A 119 13.39 4.35 -5.53
N VAL A 120 14.27 5.07 -6.23
CA VAL A 120 14.82 4.66 -7.53
C VAL A 120 16.31 4.42 -7.36
N THR A 121 16.77 3.27 -7.81
CA THR A 121 18.18 2.87 -7.81
C THR A 121 18.56 2.44 -9.23
N ALA A 122 19.70 2.92 -9.73
CA ALA A 122 20.24 2.40 -10.97
C ALA A 122 20.81 0.99 -10.74
N LEU A 123 20.60 0.10 -11.71
CA LEU A 123 21.17 -1.24 -11.75
C LEU A 123 22.50 -1.20 -12.52
N GLU A 124 22.72 -2.18 -13.40
CA GLU A 124 23.91 -2.33 -14.24
C GLU A 124 24.22 -1.09 -15.09
N SER A 125 23.19 -0.34 -15.48
CA SER A 125 23.29 0.89 -16.26
C SER A 125 22.36 1.96 -15.69
N ARG A 126 22.57 3.23 -16.07
CA ARG A 126 21.69 4.34 -15.66
C ARG A 126 20.27 4.24 -16.22
N GLU A 127 20.09 3.44 -17.27
CA GLU A 127 18.79 3.25 -17.94
C GLU A 127 18.05 2.01 -17.45
N ASN A 128 18.71 1.16 -16.67
CA ASN A 128 18.15 0.00 -16.00
C ASN A 128 17.90 0.37 -14.54
N LEU A 129 16.65 0.33 -14.11
CA LEU A 129 16.21 0.88 -12.83
C LEU A 129 15.57 -0.20 -11.98
N ASP A 130 15.91 -0.20 -10.71
CA ASP A 130 15.14 -0.83 -9.63
C ASP A 130 14.38 0.26 -8.89
N ILE A 131 13.07 0.10 -8.81
CA ILE A 131 12.17 1.09 -8.23
C ILE A 131 11.36 0.39 -7.14
N ARG A 132 11.39 0.94 -5.94
CA ARG A 132 10.61 0.45 -4.81
C ARG A 132 9.61 1.50 -4.38
N ILE A 133 8.33 1.15 -4.44
CA ILE A 133 7.22 1.98 -3.99
C ILE A 133 6.62 1.35 -2.74
N VAL A 134 6.56 2.11 -1.64
CA VAL A 134 6.03 1.64 -0.35
C VAL A 134 4.88 2.54 0.07
N GLY A 135 3.71 1.94 0.31
CA GLY A 135 2.53 2.65 0.81
C GLY A 135 2.45 2.66 2.33
N ARG A 136 1.58 3.53 2.87
CA ARG A 136 1.30 3.66 4.31
C ARG A 136 0.77 2.38 4.96
N ASP A 137 0.07 1.56 4.19
CA ASP A 137 -0.41 0.23 4.57
C ASP A 137 0.67 -0.86 4.48
N LEU A 138 1.92 -0.46 4.28
CA LEU A 138 3.09 -1.33 4.13
C LEU A 138 3.03 -2.23 2.89
N ILE A 139 2.16 -1.91 1.91
CA ILE A 139 2.26 -2.52 0.60
C ILE A 139 3.60 -2.15 -0.02
N VAL A 140 4.31 -3.14 -0.52
CA VAL A 140 5.57 -2.96 -1.24
C VAL A 140 5.34 -3.38 -2.67
N ILE A 141 5.66 -2.48 -3.60
CA ILE A 141 5.67 -2.75 -5.03
C ILE A 141 7.11 -2.59 -5.48
N GLU A 142 7.67 -3.69 -5.97
CA GLU A 142 9.00 -3.73 -6.58
C GLU A 142 8.81 -3.63 -8.09
N LEU A 143 9.55 -2.72 -8.72
CA LEU A 143 9.55 -2.57 -10.15
C LEU A 143 10.96 -2.63 -10.69
N THR A 144 11.13 -3.28 -11.82
CA THR A 144 12.37 -3.26 -12.57
C THR A 144 12.08 -2.78 -13.99
N ALA A 145 12.64 -1.63 -14.35
CA ALA A 145 12.59 -1.12 -15.72
C ALA A 145 13.92 -1.42 -16.40
N ARG A 146 13.93 -2.29 -17.42
CA ARG A 146 15.13 -2.64 -18.19
C ARG A 146 14.99 -2.25 -19.65
N GLY A 147 16.07 -1.71 -20.22
CA GLY A 147 16.19 -1.55 -21.66
C GLY A 147 16.38 -2.89 -22.37
N GLY A 148 16.11 -2.90 -23.67
CA GLY A 148 16.39 -4.01 -24.58
C GLY A 148 16.34 -3.51 -26.02
N ASP A 149 17.06 -4.18 -26.92
CA ASP A 149 17.24 -3.69 -28.30
C ASP A 149 15.94 -3.71 -29.11
N GLU A 150 15.10 -4.72 -28.90
CA GLU A 150 13.80 -4.87 -29.59
C GLU A 150 12.63 -4.33 -28.75
N GLN A 151 12.75 -4.41 -27.43
CA GLN A 151 11.71 -4.02 -26.48
C GLN A 151 12.32 -3.75 -25.11
N ALA A 152 11.92 -2.64 -24.48
CA ALA A 152 12.18 -2.40 -23.07
C ALA A 152 11.06 -3.02 -22.22
N ARG A 153 11.35 -3.34 -20.96
CA ARG A 153 10.43 -4.08 -20.09
C ARG A 153 10.30 -3.40 -18.73
N ILE A 154 9.07 -3.25 -18.26
CA ILE A 154 8.76 -2.89 -16.88
C ILE A 154 8.15 -4.13 -16.22
N GLU A 155 8.90 -4.73 -15.32
CA GLU A 155 8.41 -5.79 -14.44
C GLU A 155 7.94 -5.16 -13.14
N MET A 156 6.78 -5.57 -12.64
CA MET A 156 6.18 -5.13 -11.39
C MET A 156 5.84 -6.37 -10.57
N ARG A 157 6.17 -6.34 -9.28
CA ARG A 157 5.88 -7.42 -8.34
C ARG A 157 5.39 -6.88 -7.02
N SER A 158 4.40 -7.55 -6.45
CA SER A 158 3.93 -7.27 -5.10
C SER A 158 3.25 -8.50 -4.50
N THR A 159 3.28 -8.60 -3.17
CA THR A 159 2.56 -9.64 -2.43
C THR A 159 1.34 -9.00 -1.77
N SER A 160 0.18 -9.65 -1.87
CA SER A 160 -1.04 -9.20 -1.21
C SER A 160 -1.00 -9.45 0.30
N GLU A 161 -1.83 -8.72 1.04
CA GLU A 161 -2.07 -9.01 2.44
C GLU A 161 -2.68 -10.41 2.62
N CYS A 162 -2.37 -11.07 3.74
CA CYS A 162 -2.99 -12.34 4.05
C CYS A 162 -4.49 -12.20 4.27
N SER A 163 -5.25 -13.08 3.63
CA SER A 163 -6.68 -13.20 3.86
C SER A 163 -6.99 -13.79 5.24
N ARG A 164 -8.24 -13.61 5.68
CA ARG A 164 -8.74 -14.29 6.88
C ARG A 164 -8.74 -15.81 6.65
N ALA A 165 -8.40 -16.55 7.71
CA ALA A 165 -8.62 -17.99 7.70
C ALA A 165 -10.13 -18.26 7.54
N GLY A 166 -10.47 -19.16 6.62
CA GLY A 166 -11.84 -19.64 6.41
C GLY A 166 -12.33 -20.56 7.52
#